data_AF-A0A959Y3R5-F1
#
_entry.id   AF-A0A959Y3R5-F1
#
_cell.length_a   1.000
_cell.length_b   1.000
_cell.length_c   1.000
_cell.angle_alpha   90.00
_cell.angle_beta   90.00
_cell.angle_gamma   90.00
#
_symmetry.space_group_name_H-M   'P 1'
#
loop_
_entity.id
_entity.type
_entity.pdbx_description
1 polymer ?
#
loop_
_entity_poly.entity_id
_entity_poly.type
_entity_poly.pdbx_seq_one_letter_code
_entity_poly.pdbx_strand_id
1 'polypeptide(L)'
;GFAKTLAGLDRLVLLPIYPAREEPLPGIDAQWLLDQVPLKDKLLITRDEVPAWVDAQAPDVLLTLGAGDIDRLVPDLTRIMQRHAS
;
A
#
# COMPACT_ATOMS: atom_id res chain seq x y z
N GLY A 1 -4.16 -3.94 -17.84
CA GLY A 1 -2.95 -3.26 -17.36
C GLY A 1 -3.01 -3.14 -15.85
N PHE A 2 -1.86 -3.08 -15.19
CA PHE A 2 -1.75 -3.15 -13.73
C PHE A 2 -2.61 -2.11 -12.99
N ALA A 3 -2.61 -0.85 -13.43
CA ALA A 3 -3.42 0.22 -12.83
C ALA A 3 -4.94 -0.07 -12.84
N LYS A 4 -5.45 -0.72 -13.90
CA LYS A 4 -6.87 -1.11 -14.00
C LYS A 4 -7.21 -2.22 -13.01
N THR A 5 -6.28 -3.14 -12.73
CA THR A 5 -6.47 -4.21 -11.75
C THR A 5 -6.58 -3.63 -10.33
N LEU A 6 -5.74 -2.64 -10.01
CA LEU A 6 -5.76 -1.98 -8.69
C LEU A 6 -7.06 -1.19 -8.42
N ALA A 7 -7.76 -0.76 -9.47
CA ALA A 7 -9.05 -0.07 -9.34
C ALA A 7 -10.21 -0.98 -8.91
N GLY A 8 -9.98 -2.28 -8.73
CA GLY A 8 -10.98 -3.21 -8.17
C GLY A 8 -11.06 -3.19 -6.63
N LEU A 9 -10.21 -2.41 -5.96
CA LEU A 9 -10.21 -2.25 -4.51
C LEU A 9 -11.12 -1.08 -4.11
N ASP A 10 -11.73 -1.14 -2.91
CA ASP A 10 -12.48 0.00 -2.36
C ASP A 10 -11.55 1.17 -2.01
N ARG A 11 -10.34 0.85 -1.56
CA ARG A 11 -9.27 1.79 -1.21
C ARG A 11 -7.90 1.23 -1.58
N LEU A 12 -7.04 2.09 -2.12
CA LEU A 12 -5.66 1.75 -2.46
C LEU A 12 -4.66 2.59 -1.65
N VAL A 13 -3.75 1.92 -0.95
CA VAL A 13 -2.57 2.54 -0.36
C VAL A 13 -1.35 2.09 -1.14
N LEU A 14 -0.67 3.00 -1.82
CA LEU A 14 0.61 2.74 -2.45
C LEU A 14 1.76 3.19 -1.54
N LEU A 15 2.87 2.45 -1.63
CA LEU A 15 4.16 2.84 -1.06
C LEU A 15 5.11 3.26 -2.19
N PRO A 16 6.20 4.01 -1.88
CA PRO A 16 7.26 4.27 -2.85
C PRO A 16 7.75 2.97 -3.50
N ILE A 17 8.18 3.05 -4.76
CA ILE A 17 8.70 1.88 -5.48
C ILE A 17 9.91 1.32 -4.73
N TYR A 18 9.84 0.04 -4.36
CA TYR A 18 10.97 -0.69 -3.84
C TYR A 18 11.88 -1.13 -5.01
N PRO A 19 13.10 -0.59 -5.15
CA PRO A 19 13.98 -0.93 -6.26
C PRO A 19 14.58 -2.33 -6.04
N ALA A 20 14.28 -3.27 -6.93
CA ALA A 20 14.75 -4.65 -6.86
C ALA A 20 16.22 -4.81 -7.33
N ARG A 21 17.12 -3.94 -6.87
CA ARG A 21 18.50 -3.75 -7.38
C ARG A 21 18.56 -3.21 -8.82
N GLU A 22 17.49 -2.60 -9.29
CA GLU A 22 17.40 -1.93 -10.57
C GLU A 22 17.51 -0.41 -10.38
N GLU A 23 18.03 0.28 -11.40
CA GLU A 23 18.05 1.74 -11.44
C GLU A 23 16.62 2.28 -11.64
N PRO A 24 16.22 3.34 -10.93
CA PRO A 24 14.93 3.98 -11.15
C PRO A 24 14.78 4.45 -12.60
N LEU A 25 13.60 4.21 -13.18
CA LEU A 25 13.26 4.73 -14.50
C LEU A 25 12.83 6.20 -14.39
N PRO A 26 13.42 7.13 -15.17
CA PRO A 26 13.02 8.54 -15.13
C PRO A 26 11.53 8.74 -15.39
N GLY A 27 10.85 9.45 -14.49
CA GLY A 27 9.42 9.75 -14.59
C GLY A 27 8.49 8.59 -14.25
N ILE A 28 9.01 7.45 -13.79
CA ILE A 28 8.23 6.30 -13.35
C ILE A 28 8.46 6.09 -11.84
N ASP A 29 7.51 6.56 -11.04
CA ASP A 29 7.47 6.38 -9.60
C ASP A 29 6.08 5.91 -9.12
N ALA A 30 5.92 5.79 -7.80
CA ALA A 30 4.65 5.37 -7.22
C ALA A 30 3.53 6.39 -7.45
N GLN A 31 3.85 7.68 -7.56
CA GLN A 31 2.87 8.73 -7.85
C GLN A 31 2.37 8.63 -9.29
N TRP A 32 3.27 8.39 -10.24
CA TRP A 32 2.93 8.12 -11.64
C TRP A 32 1.95 6.94 -11.74
N LEU A 33 2.19 5.85 -11.00
CA LEU A 33 1.26 4.72 -10.97
C LEU A 33 -0.07 5.11 -10.30
N LEU A 34 -0.01 5.81 -9.16
CA LEU A 34 -1.20 6.26 -8.43
C LEU A 34 -2.12 7.06 -9.35
N ASP A 35 -1.57 8.01 -10.12
CA ASP A 35 -2.32 8.87 -11.04
C ASP A 35 -3.06 8.08 -12.13
N GLN A 36 -2.51 6.96 -12.58
CA GLN A 36 -3.13 6.10 -13.59
C GLN A 36 -4.23 5.20 -13.06
N VAL A 37 -4.34 4.96 -11.75
CA VAL A 37 -5.38 4.11 -11.17
C VAL A 37 -6.71 4.87 -11.14
N PRO A 38 -7.77 4.42 -11.85
CA PRO A 38 -9.09 5.08 -11.83
C PRO A 38 -9.88 4.73 -10.56
N LEU A 39 -9.35 5.11 -9.39
CA LEU A 39 -9.96 4.94 -8.07
C LEU A 39 -9.96 6.27 -7.33
N LYS A 40 -11.06 6.60 -6.65
CA LYS A 40 -11.19 7.86 -5.90
C LYS A 40 -10.46 7.81 -4.56
N ASP A 41 -10.63 6.72 -3.82
CA ASP A 41 -10.00 6.55 -2.50
C ASP A 41 -8.65 5.86 -2.68
N LYS A 42 -7.63 6.67 -2.91
CA LYS A 42 -6.26 6.21 -3.10
C LYS A 42 -5.28 7.21 -2.52
N LEU A 43 -4.19 6.72 -1.93
CA LEU A 43 -3.12 7.57 -1.43
C LEU A 43 -1.75 6.91 -1.55
N LEU A 44 -0.72 7.74 -1.55
CA LEU A 44 0.69 7.37 -1.47
C LEU A 44 1.20 7.79 -0.09
N ILE A 45 1.70 6.83 0.70
CA ILE A 45 2.33 7.07 1.99
C ILE A 45 3.67 6.35 2.07
N THR A 46 4.54 6.79 2.95
CA THR A 46 5.79 6.08 3.25
C THR A 46 5.52 4.82 4.06
N ARG A 47 6.48 3.89 4.01
CA ARG A 47 6.42 2.62 4.73
C ARG A 47 6.18 2.80 6.24
N ASP A 48 6.79 3.81 6.84
CA ASP A 48 6.74 4.03 8.28
C ASP A 48 5.41 4.65 8.76
N GLU A 49 4.65 5.24 7.84
CA GLU A 49 3.30 5.77 8.11
C GLU A 49 2.23 4.68 8.11
N VAL A 50 2.50 3.51 7.50
CA VAL A 50 1.52 2.43 7.31
C VAL A 50 0.88 1.95 8.62
N PRO A 51 1.64 1.65 9.70
CA PRO A 51 1.03 1.16 10.94
C PRO A 51 0.05 2.16 11.55
N ALA A 52 0.45 3.43 11.64
CA ALA A 52 -0.41 4.48 12.19
C ALA A 52 -1.66 4.71 11.32
N TRP A 53 -1.50 4.64 10.00
CA TRP A 53 -2.62 4.78 9.09
C TRP A 53 -3.62 3.62 9.21
N VAL A 54 -3.13 2.37 9.25
CA VAL A 54 -4.00 1.19 9.42
C VAL A 54 -4.72 1.24 10.77
N ASP A 55 -4.03 1.67 11.82
CA ASP A 55 -4.61 1.84 13.16
C ASP A 55 -5.74 2.87 13.15
N ALA A 56 -5.54 4.02 12.51
CA ALA A 56 -6.55 5.06 12.40
C ALA A 56 -7.76 4.66 11.53
N GLN A 57 -7.53 3.85 10.48
CA GLN A 57 -8.59 3.46 9.55
C GLN A 57 -9.38 2.23 9.99
N ALA A 58 -8.79 1.36 10.81
CA ALA A 58 -9.40 0.14 11.33
C ALA A 58 -10.21 -0.66 10.28
N PRO A 59 -9.58 -1.08 9.16
CA PRO A 59 -10.30 -1.76 8.08
C PRO A 59 -10.82 -3.13 8.51
N ASP A 60 -11.94 -3.58 7.95
CA ASP A 60 -12.45 -4.94 8.17
C ASP A 60 -11.55 -6.01 7.52
N VAL A 61 -11.02 -5.71 6.33
CA VAL A 61 -10.13 -6.57 5.56
C VAL A 61 -8.92 -5.77 5.11
N LEU A 62 -7.72 -6.23 5.46
CA LEU A 62 -6.45 -5.66 5.04
C LEU A 62 -5.71 -6.64 4.12
N LEU A 63 -5.39 -6.19 2.91
CA LEU A 63 -4.63 -6.95 1.93
C LEU A 63 -3.28 -6.27 1.68
N THR A 64 -2.19 -6.92 2.07
CA THR A 64 -0.82 -6.48 1.74
C THR A 64 -0.35 -7.18 0.46
N LEU A 65 -0.01 -6.44 -0.58
CA LEU A 65 0.46 -6.96 -1.87
C LEU A 65 1.82 -6.37 -2.21
N GLY A 66 2.78 -7.24 -2.54
CA GLY A 66 4.09 -6.82 -3.00
C GLY A 66 5.15 -7.88 -2.73
N ALA A 67 6.27 -7.73 -3.41
CA ALA A 67 7.51 -8.41 -3.09
C ALA A 67 8.44 -7.44 -2.34
N GLY A 68 9.53 -7.95 -1.77
CA GLY A 68 10.50 -7.12 -1.06
C GLY A 68 10.21 -7.09 0.43
N ASP A 69 10.12 -5.89 1.01
CA ASP A 69 10.13 -5.67 2.46
C ASP A 69 8.76 -5.34 3.07
N ILE A 70 7.69 -5.41 2.28
CA ILE A 70 6.32 -5.21 2.76
C ILE A 70 5.87 -6.30 3.73
N ASP A 71 6.44 -7.51 3.60
CA ASP A 71 6.25 -8.63 4.52
C ASP A 71 6.68 -8.30 5.96
N ARG A 72 7.69 -7.43 6.11
CA ARG A 72 8.20 -6.97 7.42
C ARG A 72 7.18 -6.15 8.20
N LEU A 73 6.17 -5.59 7.55
CA LEU A 73 5.09 -4.86 8.22
C LEU A 73 4.00 -5.81 8.77
N VAL A 74 3.90 -7.04 8.24
CA VAL A 74 2.81 -7.97 8.56
C VAL A 74 2.67 -8.25 10.07
N PRO A 75 3.75 -8.46 10.86
CA PRO A 75 3.61 -8.71 12.30
C PRO A 75 2.94 -7.56 13.06
N ASP A 76 3.32 -6.32 12.77
CA ASP A 76 2.76 -5.15 13.45
C ASP A 76 1.34 -4.85 12.98
N LEU A 77 1.06 -4.99 11.68
CA LEU A 77 -0.28 -4.84 11.13
C LEU A 77 -1.24 -5.90 11.67
N THR A 78 -0.78 -7.14 11.83
CA THR A 78 -1.57 -8.22 12.44
C THR A 78 -1.96 -7.86 13.86
N ARG A 79 -1.02 -7.33 14.67
CA ARG A 79 -1.28 -6.93 16.05
C ARG A 79 -2.32 -5.80 16.12
N ILE A 80 -2.23 -4.82 15.22
CA ILE A 80 -3.21 -3.72 15.11
C ILE A 80 -4.60 -4.27 14.76
N MET A 81 -4.69 -5.10 13.72
CA MET A 81 -5.96 -5.69 13.29
C MET A 81 -6.61 -6.55 14.39
N GLN A 82 -5.83 -7.33 15.13
CA GLN A 82 -6.34 -8.14 16.25
C GLN A 82 -6.90 -7.29 17.39
N ARG A 83 -6.26 -6.14 17.69
CA ARG A 83 -6.74 -5.21 18.71
C ARG A 83 -8.10 -4.59 18.35
N HIS A 84 -8.40 -4.39 17.07
CA HIS A 84 -9.70 -3.87 16.64
C HIS A 84 -10.80 -4.94 16.57
N ALA A 85 -10.41 -6.22 16.51
CA ALA A 85 -11.34 -7.33 16.52
C ALA A 85 -11.77 -7.76 17.94
N SER A 86 -11.21 -7.14 18.99
CA SER A 86 -11.52 -7.42 20.41
C SER A 86 -12.52 -6.41 20.97
#